data_AF-A0AAP8FXL9-F1
#
_entry.id   AF-A0AAP8FXL9-F1
#
_cell.length_a   1.000
_cell.length_b   1.000
_cell.length_c   1.000
_cell.angle_alpha   90.00
_cell.angle_beta   90.00
_cell.angle_gamma   90.00
#
_symmetry.space_group_name_H-M   'P 1'
#
loop_
_entity.id
_entity.type
_entity.pdbx_description
1 polymer ?
#
loop_
_entity_poly.entity_id
_entity_poly.type
_entity_poly.pdbx_seq_one_letter_code
_entity_poly.pdbx_strand_id
1 'polypeptide(L)'
;MSEDLKTIKELADEFNVSKQAVRKRLTEEFRANHVETVTSNGVKTLVVTYTGYMLLKQHFTTSNATGNDKVTDTSNPTTGDLSVVKILEQQLFVKDKQLENKDSQISQMQNLLDQQQRLALQDKKLLEEYKAENDSLKALKMPSQETEFKHLDNQYKDEVNALKEKLENLQEQLKEKDQELAQEKSKKWYQFWK
;
A
#
# COMPACT_ATOMS: atom_id res chain seq x y z
N MET A 1 20.86 3.77 -4.07
CA MET A 1 22.27 3.59 -4.47
C MET A 1 22.74 4.92 -5.02
N SER A 2 23.77 5.52 -4.43
CA SER A 2 24.33 6.78 -4.93
C SER A 2 25.07 6.46 -6.21
N GLU A 3 24.65 7.03 -7.33
CA GLU A 3 25.48 7.01 -8.53
C GLU A 3 26.72 7.84 -8.21
N ASP A 4 27.91 7.24 -8.31
CA ASP A 4 29.18 7.92 -8.05
C ASP A 4 29.47 8.91 -9.19
N LEU A 5 28.78 10.05 -9.13
CA LEU A 5 28.90 11.16 -10.06
C LEU A 5 30.12 12.00 -9.69
N LYS A 6 31.04 12.21 -10.64
CA LYS A 6 32.28 12.97 -10.41
C LYS A 6 32.29 14.28 -11.18
N THR A 7 32.69 15.35 -10.51
CA THR A 7 32.89 16.65 -11.13
C THR A 7 34.18 16.68 -11.96
N ILE A 8 34.24 17.58 -12.94
CA ILE A 8 35.45 17.81 -13.74
C ILE A 8 36.68 18.11 -12.85
N LYS A 9 36.47 18.73 -11.68
CA LYS A 9 37.54 18.99 -10.72
C LYS A 9 38.10 17.70 -10.14
N GLU A 10 37.24 16.84 -9.60
CA GLU A 10 37.64 15.55 -9.03
C GLU A 10 38.32 14.65 -10.07
N LEU A 11 37.80 14.64 -11.31
CA LEU A 11 38.42 13.93 -12.42
C LEU A 11 39.82 14.43 -12.75
N ALA A 12 40.01 15.75 -12.79
CA ALA A 12 41.30 16.35 -13.08
C ALA A 12 42.33 16.02 -11.99
N ASP A 13 41.90 16.13 -10.72
CA ASP A 13 42.72 15.83 -9.55
C ASP A 13 43.10 14.33 -9.51
N GLU A 14 42.15 13.43 -9.83
CA GLU A 14 42.38 11.98 -9.83
C GLU A 14 43.23 11.48 -11.01
N PHE A 15 43.04 12.06 -12.20
CA PHE A 15 43.83 11.70 -13.38
C PHE A 15 45.18 12.42 -13.45
N ASN A 16 45.45 13.32 -12.50
CA ASN A 16 46.65 14.15 -12.46
C ASN A 16 46.85 14.95 -13.78
N VAL A 17 45.76 15.49 -14.31
CA VAL A 17 45.72 16.31 -15.53
C VAL A 17 45.00 17.63 -15.28
N SER A 18 45.14 18.60 -16.20
CA SER A 18 44.42 19.86 -16.06
C SER A 18 42.91 19.69 -16.29
N LYS A 19 42.09 20.50 -15.60
CA LYS A 19 40.63 20.57 -15.84
C LYS A 19 40.29 20.86 -17.32
N GLN A 20 41.17 21.58 -18.00
CA GLN A 20 41.02 21.88 -19.42
C GLN A 20 41.25 20.65 -20.30
N ALA A 21 42.20 19.79 -19.95
CA ALA A 21 42.42 18.52 -20.64
C ALA A 21 41.19 17.61 -20.55
N VAL A 22 40.58 17.51 -19.35
CA VAL A 22 39.31 16.80 -19.16
C VAL A 22 38.21 17.41 -20.03
N ARG A 23 38.01 18.74 -19.99
CA ARG A 23 36.99 19.44 -20.80
C ARG A 23 37.14 19.20 -22.30
N LYS A 24 38.37 19.12 -22.82
CA LYS A 24 38.63 18.86 -24.24
C LYS A 24 38.09 17.49 -24.70
N ARG A 25 37.94 16.54 -23.77
CA ARG A 25 37.41 15.19 -24.05
C ARG A 25 35.90 15.08 -23.88
N LEU A 26 35.24 16.08 -23.29
CA LEU A 26 33.79 16.16 -23.21
C LEU A 26 33.22 16.72 -24.53
N THR A 27 33.29 15.93 -25.61
CA THR A 27 32.65 16.24 -26.89
C THR A 27 31.12 16.27 -26.75
N GLU A 28 30.42 16.86 -27.72
CA GLU A 28 28.95 16.95 -27.74
C GLU A 28 28.29 15.57 -27.54
N GLU A 29 28.77 14.56 -28.28
CA GLU A 29 28.30 13.17 -28.17
C GLU A 29 28.61 12.53 -26.81
N PHE A 30 29.79 12.79 -26.26
CA PHE A 30 30.14 12.29 -24.93
C PHE A 30 29.25 12.91 -23.87
N ARG A 31 28.93 14.20 -24.01
CA ARG A 31 28.07 14.92 -23.09
C ARG A 31 26.63 14.44 -23.14
N ALA A 32 26.11 14.12 -24.32
CA ALA A 32 24.76 13.60 -24.49
C ALA A 32 24.54 12.27 -23.75
N ASN A 33 25.59 11.44 -23.63
CA ASN A 33 25.47 10.07 -23.11
C ASN A 33 26.02 9.89 -21.69
N HIS A 34 26.96 10.73 -21.25
CA HIS A 34 27.75 10.47 -20.04
C HIS A 34 27.93 11.68 -19.12
N VAL A 35 27.30 12.81 -19.40
CA VAL A 35 27.42 14.02 -18.59
C VAL A 35 26.04 14.51 -18.21
N GLU A 36 25.86 14.78 -16.93
CA GLU A 36 24.63 15.29 -16.36
C GLU A 36 24.86 16.63 -15.70
N THR A 37 23.79 17.43 -15.59
CA THR A 37 23.83 18.68 -14.84
C THR A 37 23.04 18.51 -13.57
N VAL A 38 23.74 18.52 -12.43
CA VAL A 38 23.13 18.41 -11.10
C VAL A 38 23.15 19.77 -10.41
N THR A 39 22.09 20.08 -9.66
CA THR A 39 22.04 21.30 -8.84
C THR A 39 22.57 20.95 -7.46
N SER A 40 23.77 21.46 -7.14
CA SER A 40 24.39 21.31 -5.82
C SER A 40 24.52 22.68 -5.19
N ASN A 41 24.01 22.84 -3.96
CA ASN A 41 24.04 24.11 -3.22
C ASN A 41 23.51 25.32 -4.02
N GLY A 42 22.45 25.12 -4.81
CA GLY A 42 21.84 26.17 -5.65
C GLY A 42 22.62 26.52 -6.92
N VAL A 43 23.74 25.84 -7.21
CA VAL A 43 24.56 26.05 -8.41
C VAL A 43 24.51 24.82 -9.32
N LYS A 44 24.25 25.05 -10.60
CA LYS A 44 24.27 24.00 -11.63
C LYS A 44 25.73 23.56 -11.87
N THR A 45 26.01 22.30 -11.60
CA THR A 45 27.34 21.69 -11.74
C THR A 45 27.28 20.54 -12.73
N LEU A 46 28.23 20.50 -13.66
CA LEU A 46 28.39 19.36 -14.55
C LEU A 46 29.09 18.22 -13.83
N VAL A 47 28.47 17.06 -13.86
CA VAL A 47 29.00 15.81 -13.32
C VAL A 47 29.03 14.75 -14.40
N VAL A 48 30.03 13.89 -14.32
CA VAL A 48 30.22 12.78 -15.25
C VAL A 48 29.72 11.51 -14.58
N THR A 49 28.93 10.74 -15.32
CA THR A 49 28.42 9.45 -14.85
C THR A 49 29.56 8.45 -14.70
N TYR A 50 29.32 7.37 -13.97
CA TYR A 50 30.31 6.30 -13.77
C TYR A 50 30.87 5.76 -15.10
N THR A 51 30.01 5.64 -16.13
CA THR A 51 30.42 5.19 -17.47
C THR A 51 31.34 6.20 -18.16
N GLY A 52 31.03 7.49 -18.06
CA GLY A 52 31.90 8.55 -18.56
C GLY A 52 33.25 8.64 -17.84
N TYR A 53 33.26 8.46 -16.52
CA TYR A 53 34.47 8.42 -15.71
C TYR A 53 35.43 7.34 -16.22
N MET A 54 34.94 6.12 -16.49
CA MET A 54 35.77 5.01 -16.96
C MET A 54 36.41 5.30 -18.32
N LEU A 55 35.66 5.90 -19.25
CA LEU A 55 36.15 6.29 -20.58
C LEU A 55 37.24 7.37 -20.48
N LEU A 56 37.05 8.37 -19.62
CA LEU A 56 38.05 9.42 -19.41
C LEU A 56 39.31 8.88 -18.72
N LYS A 57 39.14 8.01 -17.71
CA LYS A 57 40.25 7.38 -17.00
C LYS A 57 41.16 6.66 -17.97
N GLN A 58 40.61 5.83 -18.86
CA GLN A 58 41.35 5.13 -19.91
C GLN A 58 42.21 6.08 -20.74
N HIS A 59 41.63 7.18 -21.22
CA HIS A 59 42.33 8.13 -22.09
C HIS A 59 43.52 8.81 -21.40
N PHE A 60 43.40 9.12 -20.11
CA PHE A 60 44.46 9.80 -19.37
C PHE A 60 45.50 8.83 -18.79
N THR A 61 45.12 7.60 -18.43
CA THR A 61 46.07 6.60 -17.92
C THR A 61 46.98 6.02 -19.02
N THR A 62 46.50 5.93 -20.26
CA THR A 62 47.29 5.40 -21.39
C THR A 62 48.37 6.39 -21.87
N SER A 63 48.17 7.69 -21.69
CA SER A 63 49.13 8.71 -22.16
C SER A 63 50.34 8.91 -21.23
N ASN A 64 50.25 8.51 -19.97
CA ASN A 64 51.33 8.71 -18.97
C ASN A 64 52.29 7.51 -18.85
N ALA A 65 52.01 6.38 -19.50
CA ALA A 65 52.88 5.21 -19.52
C ALA A 65 53.98 5.27 -20.61
N THR A 66 53.96 6.29 -21.47
CA THR A 66 54.95 6.50 -22.54
C THR A 66 55.72 7.82 -22.35
N GLY A 67 56.63 7.85 -21.38
CA GLY A 67 57.82 8.71 -21.42
C GLY A 67 59.02 7.81 -21.15
N ASN A 68 60.09 7.74 -21.94
CA ASN A 68 60.60 8.55 -23.05
C ASN A 68 61.19 7.57 -24.08
N ASP A 69 60.97 7.78 -25.38
CA ASP A 69 62.10 7.81 -26.32
C ASP A 69 61.68 8.48 -27.64
N LYS A 70 62.61 9.22 -28.20
CA LYS A 70 62.48 9.93 -29.47
C LYS A 70 62.76 8.93 -30.59
N VAL A 71 61.72 8.34 -31.19
CA VAL A 71 61.89 7.54 -32.42
C VAL A 71 60.83 7.91 -33.46
N THR A 72 61.32 8.38 -34.59
CA THR A 72 60.63 8.57 -35.85
C THR A 72 60.29 7.23 -36.50
N ASP A 73 59.14 7.20 -37.15
CA ASP A 73 58.76 6.32 -38.27
C ASP A 73 58.23 4.88 -38.03
N THR A 74 57.12 4.64 -38.76
CA THR A 74 56.60 3.37 -39.33
C THR A 74 55.80 2.38 -38.47
N SER A 75 54.48 2.39 -38.70
CA SER A 75 53.54 1.26 -38.85
C SER A 75 53.39 0.16 -37.77
N ASN A 76 52.12 0.01 -37.37
CA ASN A 76 51.39 -1.19 -36.89
C ASN A 76 51.12 -1.38 -35.37
N PRO A 77 49.93 -1.91 -35.01
CA PRO A 77 49.11 -1.42 -33.90
C PRO A 77 48.75 -2.58 -32.98
N THR A 78 49.61 -2.95 -32.03
CA THR A 78 49.37 -4.19 -31.25
C THR A 78 49.19 -3.93 -29.75
N THR A 79 49.52 -2.72 -29.28
CA THR A 79 49.39 -2.37 -27.86
C THR A 79 47.98 -1.85 -27.50
N GLY A 80 47.28 -1.26 -28.47
CA GLY A 80 45.89 -0.81 -28.29
C GLY A 80 44.91 -1.97 -28.10
N ASP A 81 45.09 -3.06 -28.85
CA ASP A 81 44.16 -4.19 -28.87
C ASP A 81 44.14 -4.99 -27.55
N LEU A 82 45.31 -5.23 -26.94
CA LEU A 82 45.40 -5.85 -25.61
C LEU A 82 44.72 -5.00 -24.52
N SER A 83 44.75 -3.67 -24.67
CA SER A 83 44.12 -2.76 -23.72
C SER A 83 42.60 -2.74 -23.88
N VAL A 84 42.09 -2.80 -25.11
CA VAL A 84 40.66 -2.86 -25.42
C VAL A 84 40.06 -4.17 -24.92
N VAL A 85 40.73 -5.30 -25.14
CA VAL A 85 40.29 -6.62 -24.63
C VAL A 85 40.19 -6.62 -23.11
N LYS A 86 41.21 -6.14 -22.40
CA LYS A 86 41.20 -6.06 -20.93
C LYS A 86 40.08 -5.15 -20.39
N ILE A 87 39.76 -4.08 -21.12
CA ILE A 87 38.67 -3.17 -20.76
C ILE A 87 37.32 -3.81 -21.02
N LEU A 88 37.15 -4.52 -22.14
CA LEU A 88 35.96 -5.29 -22.44
C LEU A 88 35.72 -6.37 -21.38
N GLU A 89 36.76 -7.09 -20.94
CA GLU A 89 36.68 -8.06 -19.85
C GLU A 89 36.24 -7.42 -18.53
N GLN A 90 36.81 -6.26 -18.18
CA GLN A 90 36.43 -5.56 -16.96
C GLN A 90 34.99 -5.01 -17.04
N GLN A 91 34.55 -4.56 -18.21
CA GLN A 91 33.16 -4.18 -18.45
C GLN A 91 32.21 -5.36 -18.34
N LEU A 92 32.60 -6.53 -18.88
CA LEU A 92 31.83 -7.76 -18.78
C LEU A 92 31.63 -8.13 -17.31
N PHE A 93 32.72 -8.15 -16.54
CA PHE A 93 32.69 -8.46 -15.12
C PHE A 93 31.77 -7.51 -14.32
N VAL A 94 31.83 -6.20 -14.61
CA VAL A 94 30.95 -5.23 -13.95
C VAL A 94 29.49 -5.46 -14.35
N LYS A 95 29.21 -5.76 -15.62
CA LYS A 95 27.84 -6.07 -16.09
C LYS A 95 27.31 -7.35 -15.49
N ASP A 96 28.11 -8.41 -15.41
CA ASP A 96 27.72 -9.68 -14.79
C ASP A 96 27.37 -9.48 -13.32
N LYS A 97 28.19 -8.73 -12.57
CA LYS A 97 27.88 -8.40 -11.17
C LYS A 97 26.62 -7.55 -11.03
N GLN A 98 26.35 -6.65 -11.98
CA GLN A 98 25.10 -5.89 -12.00
C GLN A 98 23.89 -6.79 -12.30
N LEU A 99 24.04 -7.78 -13.18
CA LEU A 99 23.01 -8.77 -13.46
C LEU A 99 22.72 -9.62 -12.23
N GLU A 100 23.74 -10.15 -11.56
CA GLU A 100 23.58 -10.91 -10.30
C GLU A 100 22.81 -10.11 -9.24
N ASN A 101 23.15 -8.82 -9.07
CA ASN A 101 22.45 -7.95 -8.14
C ASN A 101 20.98 -7.74 -8.53
N LYS A 102 20.70 -7.56 -9.82
CA LYS A 102 19.33 -7.41 -10.34
C LYS A 102 18.53 -8.69 -10.18
N ASP A 103 19.13 -9.85 -10.46
CA ASP A 103 18.49 -11.16 -10.29
C ASP A 103 18.20 -11.46 -8.83
N SER A 104 19.11 -11.07 -7.92
CA SER A 104 18.88 -11.14 -6.48
C SER A 104 17.70 -10.26 -6.05
N GLN A 105 17.63 -9.01 -6.56
CA GLN A 105 16.52 -8.11 -6.28
C GLN A 105 15.18 -8.64 -6.83
N ILE A 106 15.18 -9.19 -8.05
CA ILE A 106 14.01 -9.83 -8.66
C ILE A 106 13.55 -11.01 -7.80
N SER A 107 14.48 -11.85 -7.34
CA SER A 107 14.16 -12.99 -6.48
C SER A 107 13.53 -12.56 -5.15
N GLN A 108 14.03 -11.49 -4.53
CA GLN A 108 13.44 -10.92 -3.32
C GLN A 108 12.02 -10.36 -3.58
N MET A 109 11.84 -9.62 -4.68
CA MET A 109 10.53 -9.10 -5.05
C MET A 109 9.52 -10.20 -5.35
N GLN A 110 9.93 -11.27 -6.05
CA GLN A 110 9.09 -12.42 -6.32
C GLN A 110 8.66 -13.11 -5.03
N ASN A 111 9.57 -13.27 -4.08
CA ASN A 111 9.25 -13.86 -2.78
C ASN A 111 8.23 -13.02 -1.99
N LEU A 112 8.39 -11.69 -1.97
CA LEU A 112 7.44 -10.79 -1.32
C LEU A 112 6.06 -10.83 -1.99
N LEU A 113 6.02 -10.91 -3.32
CA LEU A 113 4.78 -11.03 -4.07
C LEU A 113 4.07 -12.35 -3.77
N ASP A 114 4.81 -13.46 -3.72
CA ASP A 114 4.26 -14.77 -3.35
C ASP A 114 3.71 -14.77 -1.92
N GLN A 115 4.40 -14.12 -0.98
CA GLN A 115 3.91 -13.95 0.39
C GLN A 115 2.60 -13.14 0.41
N GLN A 116 2.54 -12.04 -0.33
CA GLN A 116 1.34 -11.21 -0.42
C GLN A 116 0.15 -11.97 -1.03
N GLN A 117 0.39 -12.77 -2.08
CA GLN A 117 -0.65 -13.61 -2.68
C GLN A 117 -1.16 -14.66 -1.69
N ARG A 118 -0.27 -15.31 -0.92
CA ARG A 118 -0.68 -16.29 0.12
C ARG A 118 -1.52 -15.65 1.21
N LEU A 119 -1.11 -14.47 1.70
CA LEU A 119 -1.88 -13.72 2.70
C LEU A 119 -3.24 -13.31 2.16
N ALA A 120 -3.31 -12.79 0.93
CA ALA A 120 -4.57 -12.42 0.30
C ALA A 120 -5.54 -13.62 0.14
N LEU A 121 -5.01 -14.82 -0.14
CA LEU A 121 -5.81 -16.04 -0.18
C LEU A 121 -6.31 -16.46 1.21
N GLN A 122 -5.49 -16.30 2.25
CA GLN A 122 -5.88 -16.56 3.63
C GLN A 122 -6.98 -15.59 4.09
N ASP A 123 -6.81 -14.29 3.83
CA ASP A 123 -7.80 -13.26 4.14
C ASP A 123 -9.12 -13.51 3.43
N LYS A 124 -9.06 -13.89 2.14
CA LYS A 124 -10.26 -14.26 1.37
C LYS A 124 -11.00 -15.44 2.01
N LYS A 125 -10.27 -16.48 2.43
CA LYS A 125 -10.87 -17.65 3.08
C LYS A 125 -11.56 -17.27 4.40
N LEU A 126 -10.89 -16.46 5.21
CA LEU A 126 -11.45 -15.98 6.48
C LEU A 126 -12.72 -15.13 6.26
N LEU A 127 -12.73 -14.26 5.23
CA LEU A 127 -13.90 -13.48 4.87
C LEU A 127 -15.06 -14.36 4.39
N GLU A 128 -14.79 -15.43 3.66
CA GLU A 128 -15.79 -16.39 3.22
C GLU A 128 -16.40 -17.16 4.41
N GLU A 129 -15.55 -17.58 5.37
CA GLU A 129 -15.98 -18.20 6.63
C GLU A 129 -16.88 -17.24 7.44
N TYR A 130 -16.48 -15.98 7.63
CA TYR A 130 -17.31 -14.99 8.33
C TYR A 130 -18.61 -14.67 7.61
N LYS A 131 -18.63 -14.70 6.27
CA LYS A 131 -19.86 -14.50 5.51
C LYS A 131 -20.82 -15.66 5.72
N ALA A 132 -20.32 -16.90 5.66
CA ALA A 132 -21.11 -18.10 5.91
C ALA A 132 -21.64 -18.14 7.35
N GLU A 133 -20.84 -17.77 8.34
CA GLU A 133 -21.27 -17.68 9.74
C GLU A 133 -22.32 -16.59 9.94
N ASN A 134 -22.18 -15.42 9.31
CA ASN A 134 -23.23 -14.40 9.35
C ASN A 134 -24.53 -14.87 8.70
N ASP A 135 -24.47 -15.58 7.58
CA ASP A 135 -25.66 -16.10 6.90
C ASP A 135 -26.34 -17.19 7.74
N SER A 136 -25.59 -18.06 8.42
CA SER A 136 -26.14 -19.07 9.34
C SER A 136 -26.75 -18.43 10.59
N LEU A 137 -26.10 -17.41 11.17
CA LEU A 137 -26.64 -16.65 12.30
C LEU A 137 -27.92 -15.90 11.93
N LYS A 138 -28.00 -15.33 10.73
CA LYS A 138 -29.23 -14.74 10.20
C LYS A 138 -30.33 -15.78 10.04
N ALA A 139 -30.02 -16.95 9.48
CA ALA A 139 -30.98 -18.04 9.35
C ALA A 139 -31.51 -18.50 10.72
N LEU A 140 -30.64 -18.56 11.74
CA LEU A 140 -31.03 -18.91 13.11
C LEU A 140 -31.92 -17.85 13.78
N LYS A 141 -31.64 -16.55 13.55
CA LYS A 141 -32.42 -15.45 14.15
C LYS A 141 -33.79 -15.20 13.49
N MET A 142 -34.00 -15.62 12.24
CA MET A 142 -35.13 -15.16 11.43
C MET A 142 -36.52 -15.79 11.69
N PRO A 143 -36.71 -16.94 12.37
CA PRO A 143 -38.08 -17.41 12.63
C PRO A 143 -38.42 -17.82 14.08
N SER A 144 -37.55 -17.60 15.08
CA SER A 144 -37.89 -17.98 16.47
C SER A 144 -38.21 -16.76 17.35
N GLN A 145 -37.37 -15.72 17.35
CA GLN A 145 -37.57 -14.61 18.28
C GLN A 145 -38.70 -13.66 17.85
N GLU A 146 -38.82 -13.31 16.58
CA GLU A 146 -39.85 -12.33 16.13
C GLU A 146 -41.27 -12.90 16.14
N THR A 147 -41.41 -14.19 15.85
CA THR A 147 -42.69 -14.92 15.82
C THR A 147 -43.20 -15.24 17.23
N GLU A 148 -42.31 -15.67 18.14
CA GLU A 148 -42.68 -15.83 19.55
C GLU A 148 -43.03 -14.49 20.20
N PHE A 149 -42.27 -13.42 19.94
CA PHE A 149 -42.60 -12.10 20.48
C PHE A 149 -43.95 -11.57 19.97
N LYS A 150 -44.22 -11.71 18.66
CA LYS A 150 -45.51 -11.29 18.08
C LYS A 150 -46.67 -12.13 18.63
N HIS A 151 -46.47 -13.42 18.87
CA HIS A 151 -47.49 -14.28 19.47
C HIS A 151 -47.76 -13.89 20.93
N LEU A 152 -46.71 -13.68 21.72
CA LEU A 152 -46.81 -13.24 23.12
C LEU A 152 -47.48 -11.86 23.23
N ASP A 153 -47.09 -10.89 22.40
CA ASP A 153 -47.67 -9.54 22.41
C ASP A 153 -49.17 -9.55 22.08
N ASN A 154 -49.59 -10.35 21.09
CA ASN A 154 -51.01 -10.51 20.77
C ASN A 154 -51.77 -11.19 21.91
N GLN A 155 -51.21 -12.23 22.53
CA GLN A 155 -51.83 -12.92 23.66
C GLN A 155 -52.03 -11.96 24.86
N TYR A 156 -51.02 -11.17 25.22
CA TYR A 156 -51.15 -10.18 26.29
C TYR A 156 -52.22 -9.13 25.97
N LYS A 157 -52.34 -8.71 24.71
CA LYS A 157 -53.35 -7.74 24.28
C LYS A 157 -54.76 -8.29 24.40
N ASP A 158 -54.97 -9.56 24.06
CA ASP A 158 -56.26 -10.24 24.18
C ASP A 158 -56.64 -10.45 25.65
N GLU A 159 -55.69 -10.85 26.51
CA GLU A 159 -55.91 -10.98 27.96
C GLU A 159 -56.26 -9.62 28.61
N VAL A 160 -55.57 -8.55 28.24
CA VAL A 160 -55.86 -7.19 28.72
C VAL A 160 -57.26 -6.74 28.28
N ASN A 161 -57.66 -7.03 27.03
CA ASN A 161 -58.99 -6.69 26.54
C ASN A 161 -60.08 -7.48 27.28
N ALA A 162 -59.89 -8.79 27.49
CA ALA A 162 -60.82 -9.63 28.24
C ALA A 162 -60.95 -9.20 29.71
N LEU A 163 -59.85 -8.79 30.34
CA LEU A 163 -59.88 -8.24 31.70
C LEU A 163 -60.61 -6.89 31.74
N LYS A 164 -60.43 -6.05 30.73
CA LYS A 164 -61.12 -4.76 30.63
C LYS A 164 -62.63 -4.93 30.50
N GLU A 165 -63.08 -5.85 29.65
CA GLU A 165 -64.51 -6.16 29.46
C GLU A 165 -65.14 -6.72 30.75
N LYS A 166 -64.43 -7.61 31.45
CA LYS A 166 -64.88 -8.09 32.78
C LYS A 166 -65.02 -6.96 33.79
N LEU A 167 -64.08 -6.01 33.78
CA LEU A 167 -64.09 -4.88 34.70
C LEU A 167 -65.24 -3.91 34.41
N GLU A 168 -65.53 -3.67 33.13
CA GLU A 168 -66.66 -2.86 32.68
C GLU A 168 -68.01 -3.50 33.06
N ASN A 169 -68.17 -4.80 32.83
CA ASN A 169 -69.38 -5.54 33.23
C ASN A 169 -69.60 -5.49 34.75
N LEU A 170 -68.55 -5.66 35.55
CA LEU A 170 -68.63 -5.53 37.01
C LEU A 170 -69.04 -4.11 37.44
N GLN A 171 -68.53 -3.07 36.78
CA GLN A 171 -68.94 -1.69 37.05
C GLN A 171 -70.41 -1.45 36.70
N GLU A 172 -70.91 -2.05 35.62
CA GLU A 172 -72.30 -1.94 35.21
C GLU A 172 -73.23 -2.64 36.21
N GLN A 173 -72.89 -3.85 36.66
CA GLN A 173 -73.62 -4.55 37.73
C GLN A 173 -73.65 -3.78 39.04
N LEU A 174 -72.57 -3.07 39.40
CA LEU A 174 -72.54 -2.22 40.59
C LEU A 174 -73.48 -1.02 40.45
N LYS A 175 -73.50 -0.37 39.29
CA LYS A 175 -74.43 0.74 39.01
C LYS A 175 -75.89 0.28 39.07
N GLU A 176 -76.21 -0.88 38.48
CA GLU A 176 -77.55 -1.46 38.55
C GLU A 176 -77.96 -1.75 40.00
N LYS A 177 -77.07 -2.37 40.79
CA LYS A 177 -77.29 -2.64 42.22
C LYS A 177 -77.53 -1.36 43.03
N ASP A 178 -76.74 -0.32 42.80
CA ASP A 178 -76.90 0.97 43.47
C ASP A 178 -78.24 1.63 43.10
N GLN A 179 -78.66 1.50 41.84
CA GLN A 179 -79.93 2.03 41.35
C GLN A 179 -81.15 1.26 41.87
N GLU A 180 -81.06 -0.07 41.95
CA GLU A 180 -82.06 -0.92 42.62
C GLU A 180 -82.19 -0.56 44.11
N LEU A 181 -81.06 -0.43 44.82
CA LEU A 181 -81.03 -0.05 46.23
C LEU A 181 -81.62 1.35 46.45
N ALA A 182 -81.33 2.31 45.57
CA ALA A 182 -81.91 3.65 45.61
C ALA A 182 -83.43 3.61 45.41
N GLN A 183 -83.93 2.79 44.47
CA GLN A 183 -85.37 2.60 44.28
C GLN A 183 -86.04 1.92 45.48
N GLU A 184 -85.40 0.91 46.09
CA GLU A 184 -85.95 0.22 47.25
C GLU A 184 -85.99 1.14 48.48
N LYS A 185 -84.93 1.91 48.72
CA LYS A 185 -84.89 2.94 49.77
C LYS A 185 -85.97 4.00 49.56
N SER A 186 -86.17 4.45 48.32
CA SER A 186 -87.24 5.39 47.97
C SER A 186 -88.62 4.79 48.24
N LYS A 187 -88.90 3.56 47.79
CA LYS A 187 -90.17 2.86 48.05
C LYS A 187 -90.44 2.68 49.55
N LYS A 188 -89.44 2.29 50.33
CA LYS A 188 -89.54 2.15 51.79
C LYS A 188 -89.77 3.49 52.49
N TRP A 189 -89.15 4.57 52.02
CA TRP A 189 -89.38 5.92 52.52
C TRP A 189 -90.83 6.38 52.31
N TYR A 190 -91.40 6.16 51.12
CA TYR A 190 -92.79 6.48 50.82
C TYR A 190 -93.80 5.68 51.67
N GLN A 191 -93.50 4.42 52.02
CA GLN A 191 -94.35 3.62 52.91
C GLN A 191 -94.29 4.08 54.38
N PHE A 192 -93.18 4.68 54.80
CA PHE A 192 -93.01 5.18 56.17
C PHE A 192 -93.77 6.49 56.45
N TRP A 193 -94.14 7.24 55.39
CA TRP A 193 -94.85 8.52 55.48
C TRP A 193 -96.36 8.42 55.17
N LYS A 194 -96.91 7.20 55.11
CA LYS A 194 -98.33 6.93 54.89
C LYS A 194 -98.96 6.38 56.16
#